data_AF-A0A838IKD5-F1
#
_entry.id   AF-A0A838IKD5-F1
#
_cell.length_a   1.000
_cell.length_b   1.000
_cell.length_c   1.000
_cell.angle_alpha   90.00
_cell.angle_beta   90.00
_cell.angle_gamma   90.00
#
_symmetry.space_group_name_H-M   'P 1'
#
loop_
_entity.id
_entity.type
_entity.pdbx_description
1 polymer ?
#
loop_
_entity_poly.entity_id
_entity_poly.type
_entity_poly.pdbx_seq_one_letter_code
_entity_poly.pdbx_strand_id
1 'polypeptide(L)'
;MRRTRALLRVSKGIYDILATYLLGWILLFASIAAAFALIGKLGADLAFVVWLASLLPRISYWFSIDVLWLRVVVFGLLHVAIIWALRAQIGVLQRLLEACFDKINWAIDRTIGRWAWPKFALGVLFTLVVTVMLVPFVVQPTLVAGFGKQSFLERSANLLDGTASLALCDSVVGFYRRLVAEPVIEDSLSPDEANDIQTWLEDPDAVDGPLVPFVPPITTGRQPMMDRWDPHIWAETGDDPRKFAMVKAFMWVESGGQQFAVSTTGCSGLMQFCAGTARGNPYRNVFGTGQIYVCKCEGQCRIGAETRRSLESGRLEQISSRSAAFPCELTDARFNAIKSIRAGKLYVDRLDEAYGGNLFLMYIGYNSGPAVANAVYNKLGRNAAATLDEINTHLADAMRPHYGAGSQARANSLVRTHLPKIEKAYLGYAQPLNI
;
A
#
# COMPACT_ATOMS: atom_id res chain seq x y z
N MET A 1 41.39 33.05 -15.92
CA MET A 1 41.32 31.56 -15.82
C MET A 1 41.95 30.96 -14.55
N ARG A 2 43.11 31.41 -14.04
CA ARG A 2 43.69 30.82 -12.81
C ARG A 2 42.84 31.03 -11.55
N ARG A 3 42.26 32.23 -11.36
CA ARG A 3 41.40 32.56 -10.21
C ARG A 3 40.08 31.78 -10.19
N THR A 4 39.45 31.59 -11.36
CA THR A 4 38.21 30.79 -11.49
C THR A 4 38.44 29.31 -11.21
N ARG A 5 39.58 28.74 -11.64
CA ARG A 5 39.96 27.35 -11.28
C ARG A 5 40.24 27.18 -9.78
N ALA A 6 40.83 28.19 -9.13
CA ALA A 6 41.08 28.16 -7.69
C ALA A 6 39.76 28.19 -6.89
N LEU A 7 38.84 29.08 -7.26
CA LEU A 7 37.49 29.16 -6.68
C LEU A 7 36.73 27.83 -6.82
N LEU A 8 36.71 27.24 -8.01
CA LEU A 8 36.03 25.95 -8.25
C LEU A 8 36.60 24.82 -7.39
N ARG A 9 37.92 24.78 -7.16
CA ARG A 9 38.54 23.76 -6.29
C ARG A 9 38.17 23.97 -4.82
N VAL A 10 38.15 25.21 -4.34
CA VAL A 10 37.77 25.53 -2.96
C VAL A 10 36.30 25.23 -2.73
N SER A 11 35.42 25.65 -3.65
CA SER A 11 33.98 25.36 -3.60
C SER A 11 33.69 23.85 -3.61
N LYS A 12 34.42 23.08 -4.44
CA LYS A 12 34.32 21.62 -4.45
C LYS A 12 34.75 21.02 -3.10
N GLY A 13 35.90 21.43 -2.56
CA GLY A 13 36.37 20.92 -1.27
C GLY A 13 35.38 21.19 -0.13
N ILE A 14 34.77 22.37 -0.10
CA ILE A 14 33.73 22.72 0.88
C ILE A 14 32.48 21.85 0.67
N TYR A 15 32.05 21.65 -0.59
CA TYR A 15 30.91 20.80 -0.91
C TYR A 15 31.15 19.34 -0.50
N ASP A 16 32.30 18.76 -0.83
CA ASP A 16 32.61 17.36 -0.53
C ASP A 16 32.66 17.13 1.00
N ILE A 17 33.20 18.08 1.77
CA ILE A 17 33.17 18.04 3.24
C ILE A 17 31.72 18.10 3.73
N LEU A 18 30.95 19.12 3.36
CA LEU A 18 29.57 19.28 3.80
C LEU A 18 28.68 18.09 3.40
N ALA A 19 28.83 17.57 2.19
CA ALA A 19 28.09 16.42 1.69
C ALA A 19 28.42 15.15 2.47
N THR A 20 29.69 14.95 2.85
CA THR A 20 30.11 13.77 3.65
C THR A 20 29.56 13.85 5.07
N TYR A 21 29.63 15.03 5.71
CA TYR A 21 29.02 15.25 7.03
C TYR A 21 27.49 15.09 6.98
N LEU A 22 26.85 15.67 5.97
CA LEU A 22 25.41 15.55 5.76
C LEU A 22 25.00 14.08 5.52
N LEU A 23 25.76 13.34 4.71
CA LEU A 23 25.51 11.92 4.47
C LEU A 23 25.63 11.11 5.75
N GLY A 24 26.65 11.36 6.58
CA GLY A 24 26.81 10.69 7.88
C GLY A 24 25.59 10.90 8.79
N TRP A 25 25.12 12.15 8.91
CA TRP A 25 23.93 12.48 9.69
C TRP A 25 22.65 11.88 9.10
N ILE A 26 22.49 11.93 7.79
CA ILE A 26 21.34 11.35 7.09
C ILE A 26 21.29 9.83 7.30
N LEU A 27 22.42 9.13 7.18
CA LEU A 27 22.49 7.69 7.41
C LEU A 27 22.20 7.33 8.87
N LEU A 28 22.65 8.15 9.82
CA LEU A 28 22.32 7.99 11.23
C LEU A 28 20.80 8.16 11.47
N PHE A 29 20.19 9.24 10.96
CA PHE A 29 18.75 9.46 11.07
C PHE A 29 17.96 8.34 10.37
N ALA A 30 18.36 7.95 9.17
CA ALA A 30 17.69 6.90 8.41
C ALA A 30 17.81 5.53 9.08
N SER A 31 18.94 5.23 9.74
CA SER A 31 19.10 3.98 10.49
C SER A 31 18.30 3.96 11.79
N ILE A 32 18.21 5.08 12.50
CA ILE A 32 17.31 5.22 13.67
C ILE A 32 15.85 5.07 13.22
N ALA A 33 15.45 5.74 12.14
CA ALA A 33 14.10 5.65 11.58
C ALA A 33 13.77 4.24 11.07
N ALA A 34 14.72 3.57 10.41
CA ALA A 34 14.60 2.17 10.01
C ALA A 34 14.52 1.23 11.21
N ALA A 35 15.25 1.50 12.29
CA ALA A 35 15.16 0.74 13.53
C ALA A 35 13.77 0.91 14.18
N PHE A 36 13.19 2.10 14.19
CA PHE A 36 11.80 2.30 14.65
C PHE A 36 10.81 1.53 13.80
N ALA A 37 10.96 1.58 12.48
CA ALA A 37 10.11 0.82 11.57
C ALA A 37 10.26 -0.70 11.76
N LEU A 38 11.48 -1.17 12.01
CA LEU A 38 11.78 -2.57 12.27
C LEU A 38 11.24 -3.01 13.64
N ILE A 39 11.40 -2.20 14.69
CA ILE A 39 10.76 -2.41 15.99
C ILE A 39 9.23 -2.37 15.85
N GLY A 40 8.69 -1.53 14.97
CA GLY A 40 7.28 -1.51 14.63
C GLY A 40 6.79 -2.81 13.99
N LYS A 41 7.58 -3.38 13.08
CA LYS A 41 7.28 -4.66 12.41
C LYS A 41 7.49 -5.87 13.33
N LEU A 42 8.59 -5.90 14.09
CA LEU A 42 8.91 -6.97 15.04
C LEU A 42 8.01 -6.89 16.30
N GLY A 43 7.62 -5.68 16.67
CA GLY A 43 6.73 -5.37 17.79
C GLY A 43 5.27 -5.33 17.42
N ALA A 44 4.84 -5.91 16.29
CA ALA A 44 3.42 -6.13 16.00
C ALA A 44 2.74 -7.01 17.09
N ASP A 45 3.52 -7.78 17.86
CA ASP A 45 3.06 -8.49 19.06
C ASP A 45 3.18 -7.65 20.36
N LEU A 46 3.91 -6.54 20.34
CA LEU A 46 4.02 -5.60 21.45
C LEU A 46 2.94 -4.52 21.29
N ALA A 47 1.90 -4.63 22.13
CA ALA A 47 0.73 -3.73 22.19
C ALA A 47 1.05 -2.22 22.11
N PHE A 48 2.27 -1.81 22.42
CA PHE A 48 2.75 -0.43 22.39
C PHE A 48 2.62 0.28 21.03
N VAL A 49 2.90 -0.38 19.90
CA VAL A 49 2.88 0.29 18.57
C VAL A 49 1.45 0.53 18.10
N VAL A 50 0.58 -0.46 18.27
CA VAL A 50 -0.86 -0.34 18.02
C VAL A 50 -1.48 0.69 18.97
N TRP A 51 -1.06 0.70 20.23
CA TRP A 51 -1.48 1.69 21.22
C TRP A 51 -1.08 3.10 20.79
N LEU A 52 0.17 3.35 20.41
CA LEU A 52 0.64 4.68 20.00
C LEU A 52 -0.07 5.17 18.73
N ALA A 53 -0.26 4.31 17.73
CA ALA A 53 -1.03 4.61 16.52
C ALA A 53 -2.50 4.94 16.81
N SER A 54 -3.10 4.34 17.85
CA SER A 54 -4.47 4.64 18.30
C SER A 54 -4.55 5.87 19.23
N LEU A 55 -3.46 6.17 19.95
CA LEU A 55 -3.40 7.24 20.96
C LEU A 55 -3.21 8.62 20.31
N LEU A 56 -2.34 8.73 19.30
CA LEU A 56 -2.06 10.02 18.65
C LEU A 56 -3.32 10.67 18.05
N PRO A 57 -4.21 9.95 17.34
CA PRO A 57 -5.49 10.51 16.89
C PRO A 57 -6.41 10.92 18.05
N ARG A 58 -6.39 10.20 19.17
CA ARG A 58 -7.21 10.54 20.35
C ARG A 58 -6.71 11.82 21.02
N ILE A 59 -5.39 11.96 21.20
CA ILE A 59 -4.79 13.19 21.74
C ILE A 59 -5.05 14.35 20.78
N SER A 60 -4.89 14.14 19.47
CA SER A 60 -5.23 15.11 18.43
C SER A 60 -6.66 15.60 18.57
N TYR A 61 -7.62 14.69 18.78
CA TYR A 61 -9.01 15.03 19.03
C TYR A 61 -9.23 15.82 20.34
N TRP A 62 -8.63 15.38 21.45
CA TRP A 62 -8.83 16.00 22.77
C TRP A 62 -8.30 17.43 22.83
N PHE A 63 -7.15 17.68 22.20
CA PHE A 63 -6.50 18.98 22.24
C PHE A 63 -6.73 19.84 20.99
N SER A 64 -7.50 19.34 20.00
CA SER A 64 -7.68 19.98 18.69
C SER A 64 -6.36 20.31 17.98
N ILE A 65 -5.35 19.47 18.16
CA ILE A 65 -4.03 19.61 17.51
C ILE A 65 -3.98 18.68 16.31
N ASP A 66 -3.47 19.14 15.16
CA ASP A 66 -3.29 18.30 13.98
C ASP A 66 -2.40 17.08 14.29
N VAL A 67 -2.82 15.89 13.89
CA VAL A 67 -2.08 14.63 14.14
C VAL A 67 -0.67 14.67 13.54
N LEU A 68 -0.46 15.45 12.47
CA LEU A 68 0.85 15.65 11.85
C LEU A 68 1.82 16.36 12.80
N TRP A 69 1.35 17.41 13.49
CA TRP A 69 2.16 18.12 14.49
C TRP A 69 2.51 17.23 15.67
N LEU A 70 1.54 16.44 16.13
CA LEU A 70 1.74 15.44 17.18
C LEU A 70 2.81 14.41 16.79
N ARG A 71 2.79 13.89 15.56
CA ARG A 71 3.84 12.99 15.04
C ARG A 71 5.21 13.68 15.04
N VAL A 72 5.30 14.89 14.48
CA VAL A 72 6.58 15.63 14.42
C VAL A 72 7.15 15.88 15.81
N VAL A 73 6.34 16.29 16.78
CA VAL A 73 6.81 16.57 18.14
C VAL A 73 7.22 15.29 18.86
N VAL A 74 6.36 14.27 18.87
CA VAL A 74 6.63 13.02 19.60
C VAL A 74 7.84 12.29 19.01
N PHE A 75 7.84 12.05 17.70
CA PHE A 75 8.95 11.34 17.06
C PHE A 75 10.21 12.20 16.98
N GLY A 76 10.08 13.52 16.80
CA GLY A 76 11.21 14.44 16.83
C GLY A 76 11.93 14.46 18.18
N LEU A 77 11.17 14.58 19.29
CA LEU A 77 11.74 14.53 20.64
C LEU A 77 12.38 13.16 20.93
N LEU A 78 11.77 12.08 20.44
CA LEU A 78 12.33 10.74 20.57
C LEU A 78 13.66 10.58 19.83
N HIS A 79 13.77 11.13 18.61
CA HIS A 79 15.04 11.16 17.87
C HIS A 79 16.10 11.95 18.62
N VAL A 80 15.76 13.13 19.14
CA VAL A 80 16.68 13.94 19.95
C VAL A 80 17.14 13.19 21.19
N ALA A 81 16.23 12.50 21.89
CA ALA A 81 16.56 11.70 23.07
C ALA A 81 17.51 10.55 22.75
N ILE A 82 17.28 9.83 21.63
CA ILE A 82 18.17 8.75 21.18
C ILE A 82 19.55 9.29 20.78
N ILE A 83 19.61 10.37 19.99
CA ILE A 83 20.88 10.98 19.59
C ILE A 83 21.65 11.45 20.82
N TRP A 84 20.97 12.05 21.78
CA TRP A 84 21.58 12.47 23.03
C TRP A 84 22.11 11.28 23.85
N ALA A 85 21.33 10.19 23.96
CA ALA A 85 21.76 8.97 24.64
C ALA A 85 22.96 8.29 23.94
N LEU A 86 23.03 8.36 22.62
CA LEU A 86 24.08 7.76 21.80
C LEU A 86 25.25 8.71 21.49
N ARG A 87 25.26 9.94 22.02
CA ARG A 87 26.23 10.98 21.63
C ARG A 87 27.69 10.55 21.79
N ALA A 88 28.00 9.77 22.83
CA ALA A 88 29.36 9.30 23.09
C ALA A 88 29.78 8.25 22.05
N GLN A 89 28.90 7.31 21.75
CA GLN A 89 29.10 6.25 20.76
C GLN A 89 29.20 6.84 19.35
N ILE A 90 28.35 7.81 19.01
CA ILE A 90 28.39 8.57 17.76
C ILE A 90 29.75 9.28 17.64
N GLY A 91 30.23 9.93 18.70
CA GLY A 91 31.54 10.60 18.68
C GLY A 91 32.73 9.63 18.52
N VAL A 92 32.61 8.37 18.97
CA VAL A 92 33.61 7.33 18.67
C VAL A 92 33.53 6.90 17.21
N LEU A 93 32.32 6.63 16.71
CA LEU A 93 32.09 6.21 15.33
C LEU A 93 32.54 7.30 14.33
N GLN A 94 32.25 8.56 14.60
CA GLN A 94 32.69 9.68 13.77
C GLN A 94 34.21 9.74 13.67
N ARG A 95 34.92 9.65 14.79
CA ARG A 95 36.40 9.63 14.80
C ARG A 95 36.97 8.44 14.03
N LEU A 96 36.32 7.27 14.11
CA LEU A 96 36.71 6.09 13.34
C LEU A 96 36.49 6.29 11.83
N LEU A 97 35.35 6.88 11.44
CA LEU A 97 35.03 7.18 10.05
C LEU A 97 36.00 8.22 9.48
N GLU A 98 36.28 9.31 10.21
CA GLU A 98 37.27 10.32 9.84
C GLU A 98 38.64 9.68 9.62
N ALA A 99 39.12 8.87 10.58
CA ALA A 99 40.39 8.16 10.45
C ALA A 99 40.42 7.18 9.26
N CYS A 100 39.29 6.56 8.92
CA CYS A 100 39.16 5.69 7.75
C CYS A 100 39.24 6.50 6.45
N PHE A 101 38.50 7.61 6.35
CA PHE A 101 38.54 8.51 5.20
C PHE A 101 39.93 9.12 5.00
N ASP A 102 40.61 9.50 6.07
CA ASP A 102 41.98 10.01 6.00
C ASP A 102 42.95 8.95 5.46
N LYS A 103 42.81 7.69 5.88
CA LYS A 103 43.60 6.57 5.33
C LYS A 103 43.31 6.32 3.85
N ILE A 104 42.05 6.37 3.44
CA ILE A 104 41.64 6.21 2.04
C ILE A 104 42.21 7.35 1.19
N ASN A 105 42.05 8.59 1.64
CA ASN A 105 42.60 9.78 0.96
C ASN A 105 44.12 9.70 0.86
N TRP A 106 44.80 9.30 1.93
CA TRP A 106 46.24 9.10 1.92
C TRP A 106 46.67 7.99 0.94
N ALA A 107 45.96 6.87 0.90
CA ALA A 107 46.24 5.77 -0.02
C ALA A 107 46.05 6.18 -1.48
N ILE A 108 44.97 6.92 -1.77
CA ILE A 108 44.68 7.52 -3.08
C ILE A 108 45.79 8.50 -3.47
N ASP A 109 46.15 9.42 -2.58
CA ASP A 109 47.20 10.42 -2.85
C ASP A 109 48.57 9.76 -3.06
N ARG A 110 48.86 8.66 -2.36
CA ARG A 110 50.11 7.91 -2.53
C ARG A 110 50.16 7.13 -3.84
N THR A 111 49.06 6.52 -4.26
CA THR A 111 49.00 5.69 -5.48
C THR A 111 48.82 6.54 -6.75
N ILE A 112 48.02 7.60 -6.67
CA ILE A 112 47.60 8.39 -7.84
C ILE A 112 48.29 9.76 -7.88
N GLY A 113 48.96 10.20 -6.81
CA GLY A 113 49.48 11.56 -6.66
C GLY A 113 50.45 12.06 -7.74
N ARG A 114 51.04 11.17 -8.53
CA ARG A 114 51.89 11.54 -9.68
C ARG A 114 51.08 11.91 -10.93
N TRP A 115 49.83 11.46 -11.06
CA TRP A 115 49.04 11.58 -12.29
C TRP A 115 47.81 12.46 -12.05
N ALA A 116 47.79 13.64 -12.66
CA ALA A 116 46.74 14.65 -12.41
C ALA A 116 45.35 14.24 -12.92
N TRP A 117 45.28 13.44 -13.98
CA TRP A 117 44.02 13.05 -14.61
C TRP A 117 43.22 11.99 -13.82
N PRO A 118 43.81 10.87 -13.35
CA PRO A 118 43.06 9.91 -12.54
C PRO A 118 42.60 10.49 -11.20
N LYS A 119 43.36 11.42 -10.59
CA LYS A 119 42.93 12.14 -9.38
C LYS A 119 41.67 12.98 -9.62
N PHE A 120 41.55 13.61 -10.79
CA PHE A 120 40.35 14.32 -11.19
C PHE A 120 39.16 13.38 -11.41
N ALA A 121 39.36 12.29 -12.17
CA ALA A 121 38.32 11.28 -12.44
C ALA A 121 37.78 10.64 -11.15
N LEU A 122 38.66 10.23 -10.23
CA LEU A 122 38.25 9.64 -8.94
C LEU A 122 37.48 10.63 -8.08
N GLY A 123 37.90 11.90 -8.08
CA GLY A 123 37.18 12.96 -7.38
C GLY A 123 35.80 13.24 -7.98
N VAL A 124 35.60 13.10 -9.29
CA VAL A 124 34.27 13.21 -9.92
C VAL A 124 33.41 11.99 -9.57
N LEU A 125 34.00 10.79 -9.63
CA LEU A 125 33.33 9.55 -9.27
C LEU A 125 32.85 9.56 -7.81
N PHE A 126 33.69 10.01 -6.88
CA PHE A 126 33.31 10.14 -5.47
C PHE A 126 32.12 11.09 -5.28
N THR A 127 32.18 12.30 -5.87
CA THR A 127 31.06 13.26 -5.81
C THR A 127 29.79 12.67 -6.42
N LEU A 128 29.88 11.95 -7.56
CA LEU A 128 28.75 11.26 -8.17
C LEU A 128 28.18 10.18 -7.26
N VAL A 129 29.01 9.33 -6.65
CA VAL A 129 28.58 8.27 -5.74
C VAL A 129 27.90 8.86 -4.51
N VAL A 130 28.48 9.89 -3.89
CA VAL A 130 27.88 10.58 -2.74
C VAL A 130 26.56 11.23 -3.14
N THR A 131 26.49 11.85 -4.31
CA THR A 131 25.24 12.46 -4.82
C THR A 131 24.18 11.40 -5.08
N VAL A 132 24.52 10.31 -5.76
CA VAL A 132 23.60 9.18 -6.03
C VAL A 132 23.16 8.51 -4.73
N MET A 133 24.03 8.44 -3.71
CA MET A 133 23.64 7.95 -2.38
C MET A 133 22.78 8.94 -1.61
N LEU A 134 23.01 10.26 -1.73
CA LEU A 134 22.21 11.28 -1.07
C LEU A 134 20.84 11.48 -1.72
N VAL A 135 20.72 11.35 -3.05
CA VAL A 135 19.47 11.58 -3.79
C VAL A 135 18.29 10.75 -3.22
N PRO A 136 18.43 9.45 -2.93
CA PRO A 136 17.37 8.66 -2.30
C PRO A 136 16.96 9.15 -0.90
N PHE A 137 17.83 9.85 -0.16
CA PHE A 137 17.51 10.35 1.19
C PHE A 137 17.12 11.84 1.22
N VAL A 138 17.59 12.63 0.26
CA VAL A 138 17.31 14.07 0.16
C VAL A 138 16.11 14.33 -0.75
N VAL A 139 15.97 13.57 -1.84
CA VAL A 139 14.93 13.74 -2.86
C VAL A 139 13.77 12.76 -2.64
N GLN A 140 14.00 11.51 -2.25
CA GLN A 140 12.92 10.52 -2.21
C GLN A 140 11.89 10.72 -1.07
N PRO A 141 12.25 11.19 0.14
CA PRO A 141 11.26 11.64 1.13
C PRO A 141 10.45 12.85 0.63
N THR A 142 10.86 13.49 -0.47
CA THR A 142 10.14 14.59 -1.13
C THR A 142 9.22 14.14 -2.27
N LEU A 143 9.03 12.84 -2.48
CA LEU A 143 8.12 12.30 -3.50
C LEU A 143 6.72 11.95 -2.96
N VAL A 144 6.21 12.72 -1.99
CA VAL A 144 4.75 12.76 -1.72
C VAL A 144 4.11 13.63 -2.81
N ALA A 145 3.12 13.10 -3.53
CA ALA A 145 2.43 13.85 -4.58
C ALA A 145 1.84 15.17 -4.05
N GLY A 146 2.26 16.30 -4.62
CA GLY A 146 1.75 17.64 -4.31
C GLY A 146 2.81 18.64 -3.83
N PHE A 147 2.75 19.86 -4.37
CA PHE A 147 3.54 21.01 -3.92
C PHE A 147 2.65 21.93 -3.07
N GLY A 148 2.70 21.80 -1.74
CA GLY A 148 1.94 22.65 -0.82
C GLY A 148 2.58 22.70 0.58
N LYS A 149 2.22 23.70 1.41
CA LYS A 149 2.79 23.85 2.77
C LYS A 149 2.55 22.61 3.65
N GLN A 150 1.44 21.91 3.45
CA GLN A 150 1.13 20.66 4.16
C GLN A 150 1.96 19.46 3.66
N SER A 151 2.37 19.44 2.39
CA SER A 151 3.14 18.31 1.87
C SER A 151 4.55 18.26 2.46
N PHE A 152 5.19 19.40 2.77
CA PHE A 152 6.48 19.41 3.46
C PHE A 152 6.40 18.90 4.91
N LEU A 153 5.32 19.25 5.63
CA LEU A 153 5.08 18.78 6.99
C LEU A 153 4.83 17.27 7.01
N GLU A 154 4.02 16.76 6.08
CA GLU A 154 3.72 15.35 5.93
C GLU A 154 4.96 14.52 5.56
N ARG A 155 5.80 15.04 4.66
CA ARG A 155 7.10 14.44 4.32
C ARG A 155 8.03 14.35 5.54
N SER A 156 8.09 15.41 6.34
CA SER A 156 8.88 15.45 7.57
C SER A 156 8.35 14.45 8.61
N ALA A 157 7.03 14.36 8.78
CA ALA A 157 6.40 13.41 9.67
C ALA A 157 6.66 11.94 9.25
N ASN A 158 6.57 11.63 7.96
CA ASN A 158 6.82 10.29 7.41
C ASN A 158 8.30 9.88 7.47
N LEU A 159 9.23 10.84 7.41
CA LEU A 159 10.65 10.59 7.63
C LEU A 159 10.91 10.32 9.12
N LEU A 160 10.36 11.15 10.00
CA LEU A 160 10.57 11.06 11.45
C LEU A 160 9.98 9.79 12.08
N ASP A 161 8.94 9.18 11.51
CA ASP A 161 8.41 7.93 12.05
C ASP A 161 8.84 6.68 11.28
N GLY A 162 9.77 6.82 10.33
CA GLY A 162 10.36 5.71 9.58
C GLY A 162 9.50 5.14 8.46
N THR A 163 8.31 5.68 8.23
CA THR A 163 7.43 5.25 7.12
C THR A 163 8.11 5.45 5.76
N ALA A 164 8.83 6.56 5.57
CA ALA A 164 9.57 6.84 4.34
C ALA A 164 10.78 5.90 4.15
N SER A 165 11.47 5.55 5.23
CA SER A 165 12.64 4.65 5.20
C SER A 165 12.27 3.23 4.80
N LEU A 166 11.07 2.75 5.16
CA LEU A 166 10.54 1.47 4.70
C LEU A 166 10.34 1.42 3.18
N ALA A 167 9.81 2.50 2.60
CA ALA A 167 9.57 2.58 1.15
C ALA A 167 10.88 2.67 0.33
N LEU A 168 11.93 3.24 0.92
CA LEU A 168 13.27 3.33 0.32
C LEU A 168 13.89 1.95 0.07
N CYS A 169 13.79 1.05 1.07
CA CYS A 169 14.30 -0.32 0.95
C CYS A 169 13.62 -1.11 -0.19
N ASP A 170 12.32 -0.90 -0.39
CA ASP A 170 11.56 -1.57 -1.45
C ASP A 170 11.90 -1.02 -2.86
N SER A 171 12.29 0.26 -2.96
CA SER A 171 12.62 0.93 -4.23
C SER A 171 13.96 0.50 -4.82
N VAL A 172 14.98 0.27 -3.98
CA VAL A 172 16.34 -0.13 -4.41
C VAL A 172 16.36 -1.57 -4.96
N VAL A 173 15.57 -2.47 -4.37
CA VAL A 173 15.44 -3.87 -4.84
C VAL A 173 14.67 -3.96 -6.16
N GLY A 174 13.68 -3.09 -6.37
CA GLY A 174 12.88 -3.04 -7.60
C GLY A 174 13.64 -2.55 -8.83
N PHE A 175 14.62 -1.64 -8.66
CA PHE A 175 15.45 -1.15 -9.76
C PHE A 175 16.40 -2.23 -10.31
N TYR A 176 16.93 -3.09 -9.43
CA TYR A 176 17.87 -4.16 -9.81
C TYR A 176 17.24 -5.26 -10.68
N ARG A 177 15.95 -5.56 -10.47
CA ARG A 177 15.22 -6.60 -11.20
C ARG A 177 14.81 -6.22 -12.63
N ARG A 178 14.74 -4.92 -12.94
CA ARG A 178 14.39 -4.40 -14.29
C ARG A 178 15.53 -4.49 -15.31
N LEU A 179 16.75 -4.78 -14.88
CA LEU A 179 17.94 -4.73 -15.74
C LEU A 179 18.31 -6.09 -16.39
N VAL A 180 17.54 -7.18 -16.18
CA VAL A 180 18.02 -8.56 -16.46
C VAL A 180 17.00 -9.51 -17.13
N ALA A 181 16.07 -9.06 -18.00
CA ALA A 181 15.20 -10.02 -18.69
C ALA A 181 14.91 -9.62 -20.15
N GLU A 182 15.22 -10.52 -21.09
CA GLU A 182 14.94 -10.38 -22.52
C GLU A 182 13.64 -11.11 -22.91
N PRO A 183 12.87 -10.60 -23.90
CA PRO A 183 11.56 -11.12 -24.27
C PRO A 183 11.61 -12.14 -25.43
N VAL A 184 10.63 -13.05 -25.48
CA VAL A 184 10.35 -13.91 -26.65
C VAL A 184 8.84 -13.91 -26.91
N ILE A 185 8.46 -14.04 -28.19
CA ILE A 185 7.12 -13.81 -28.75
C ILE A 185 6.54 -15.11 -29.35
N GLU A 186 5.21 -15.21 -29.24
CA GLU A 186 4.20 -15.78 -30.17
C GLU A 186 3.46 -17.10 -29.86
N ASP A 187 2.18 -17.02 -30.26
CA ASP A 187 1.12 -17.99 -30.59
C ASP A 187 0.04 -18.42 -29.58
N SER A 188 -1.17 -18.57 -30.15
CA SER A 188 -2.49 -18.55 -29.52
C SER A 188 -2.91 -19.84 -28.82
N LEU A 189 -3.77 -19.69 -27.80
CA LEU A 189 -4.19 -20.78 -26.91
C LEU A 189 -4.90 -21.96 -27.62
N SER A 190 -4.39 -23.15 -27.36
CA SER A 190 -4.89 -24.46 -27.76
C SER A 190 -6.06 -24.94 -26.89
N PRO A 191 -6.85 -25.92 -27.37
CA PRO A 191 -7.92 -26.54 -26.60
C PRO A 191 -7.49 -27.20 -25.28
N ASP A 192 -6.24 -27.65 -25.17
CA ASP A 192 -5.72 -28.28 -23.95
C ASP A 192 -5.54 -27.25 -22.81
N GLU A 193 -5.19 -26.01 -23.15
CA GLU A 193 -5.07 -24.91 -22.18
C GLU A 193 -6.42 -24.50 -21.60
N ALA A 194 -7.54 -24.78 -22.29
CA ALA A 194 -8.87 -24.58 -21.75
C ALA A 194 -9.24 -25.61 -20.66
N ASN A 195 -8.75 -26.86 -20.78
CA ASN A 195 -8.96 -27.90 -19.77
C ASN A 195 -8.07 -27.71 -18.54
N ASP A 196 -6.83 -27.24 -18.72
CA ASP A 196 -5.94 -26.94 -17.60
C ASP A 196 -6.53 -25.85 -16.68
N ILE A 197 -7.15 -24.81 -17.24
CA ILE A 197 -7.85 -23.78 -16.47
C ILE A 197 -8.96 -24.41 -15.61
N GLN A 198 -9.64 -25.45 -16.09
CA GLN A 198 -10.72 -26.10 -15.37
C GLN A 198 -10.21 -26.95 -14.20
N THR A 199 -9.11 -27.67 -14.36
CA THR A 199 -8.45 -28.41 -13.26
C THR A 199 -7.95 -27.46 -12.16
N TRP A 200 -7.49 -26.25 -12.50
CA TRP A 200 -7.04 -25.26 -11.51
C TRP A 200 -8.18 -24.71 -10.64
N LEU A 201 -9.43 -24.78 -11.12
CA LEU A 201 -10.61 -24.32 -10.38
C LEU A 201 -11.08 -25.34 -9.34
N GLU A 202 -10.78 -26.62 -9.53
CA GLU A 202 -11.22 -27.72 -8.66
C GLU A 202 -10.31 -27.89 -7.42
N ASP A 203 -9.01 -27.58 -7.54
CA ASP A 203 -8.08 -27.59 -6.41
C ASP A 203 -7.09 -26.40 -6.49
N PRO A 204 -7.46 -25.23 -5.94
CA PRO A 204 -6.64 -24.01 -5.99
C PRO A 204 -5.37 -24.08 -5.14
N ASP A 205 -5.24 -25.10 -4.27
CA ASP A 205 -4.05 -25.34 -3.44
C ASP A 205 -3.11 -26.40 -4.06
N ALA A 206 -3.55 -27.17 -5.07
CA ALA A 206 -2.74 -28.19 -5.77
C ALA A 206 -1.82 -27.65 -6.87
N VAL A 207 -2.01 -26.41 -7.33
CA VAL A 207 -1.13 -25.81 -8.34
C VAL A 207 0.02 -25.11 -7.63
N ASP A 208 1.16 -25.81 -7.52
CA ASP A 208 2.46 -25.22 -7.18
C ASP A 208 2.90 -24.29 -8.34
N GLY A 209 2.38 -23.06 -8.36
CA GLY A 209 2.69 -22.05 -9.35
C GLY A 209 2.43 -20.64 -8.81
N PRO A 210 3.26 -19.63 -9.15
CA PRO A 210 3.09 -18.26 -8.67
C PRO A 210 1.90 -17.53 -9.32
N LEU A 211 1.24 -18.13 -10.30
CA LEU A 211 0.21 -17.50 -11.10
C LEU A 211 -1.18 -17.79 -10.54
N VAL A 212 -1.90 -16.71 -10.32
CA VAL A 212 -3.29 -16.70 -9.88
C VAL A 212 -4.17 -17.36 -10.96
N PRO A 213 -5.12 -18.26 -10.64
CA PRO A 213 -6.04 -18.80 -11.65
C PRO A 213 -6.83 -17.66 -12.31
N PHE A 214 -6.74 -17.60 -13.64
CA PHE A 214 -7.38 -16.59 -14.46
C PHE A 214 -8.69 -17.15 -15.00
N VAL A 215 -9.82 -16.63 -14.51
CA VAL A 215 -11.13 -17.15 -14.92
C VAL A 215 -11.76 -16.19 -15.92
N PRO A 216 -11.98 -16.57 -17.19
CA PRO A 216 -12.60 -15.68 -18.17
C PRO A 216 -14.07 -15.37 -17.81
N PRO A 217 -14.66 -14.28 -18.33
CA PRO A 217 -16.09 -14.01 -18.22
C PRO A 217 -16.89 -15.13 -18.91
N ILE A 218 -18.01 -15.53 -18.33
CA ILE A 218 -18.91 -16.48 -19.00
C ILE A 218 -19.53 -15.83 -20.24
N THR A 219 -19.78 -16.60 -21.30
CA THR A 219 -20.28 -16.07 -22.57
C THR A 219 -21.79 -15.78 -22.56
N THR A 220 -22.49 -16.25 -21.54
CA THR A 220 -23.94 -16.14 -21.35
C THR A 220 -24.27 -15.49 -20.00
N GLY A 221 -25.53 -15.14 -19.75
CA GLY A 221 -25.95 -14.52 -18.49
C GLY A 221 -26.21 -13.01 -18.58
N ARG A 222 -26.79 -12.45 -17.51
CA ARG A 222 -27.16 -11.02 -17.47
C ARG A 222 -25.98 -10.14 -17.10
N GLN A 223 -25.03 -10.68 -16.35
CA GLN A 223 -23.82 -9.99 -15.91
C GLN A 223 -22.61 -10.92 -16.02
N PRO A 224 -22.13 -11.22 -17.24
CA PRO A 224 -21.01 -12.13 -17.52
C PRO A 224 -19.78 -12.03 -16.58
N MET A 225 -19.39 -10.80 -16.21
CA MET A 225 -18.26 -10.54 -15.32
C MET A 225 -18.51 -10.95 -13.86
N MET A 226 -19.76 -10.89 -13.41
CA MET A 226 -20.18 -11.31 -12.07
C MET A 226 -20.53 -12.78 -12.03
N ASP A 227 -21.34 -13.22 -13.00
CA ASP A 227 -21.98 -14.53 -12.99
C ASP A 227 -20.95 -15.67 -13.08
N ARG A 228 -19.75 -15.41 -13.64
CA ARG A 228 -18.61 -16.37 -13.61
C ARG A 228 -18.17 -16.78 -12.19
N TRP A 229 -18.51 -15.98 -11.18
CA TRP A 229 -18.12 -16.24 -9.79
C TRP A 229 -19.20 -16.95 -8.99
N ASP A 230 -20.40 -17.15 -9.54
CA ASP A 230 -21.54 -17.69 -8.82
C ASP A 230 -21.27 -19.04 -8.16
N PRO A 231 -20.67 -20.05 -8.85
CA PRO A 231 -20.38 -21.34 -8.21
C PRO A 231 -19.47 -21.20 -6.99
N HIS A 232 -18.47 -20.32 -7.05
CA HIS A 232 -17.51 -20.12 -5.96
C HIS A 232 -18.12 -19.33 -4.80
N ILE A 233 -18.92 -18.29 -5.09
CA ILE A 233 -19.64 -17.56 -4.04
C ILE A 233 -20.62 -18.52 -3.36
N TRP A 234 -21.39 -19.29 -4.13
CA TRP A 234 -22.38 -20.25 -3.63
C TRP A 234 -21.75 -21.28 -2.69
N ALA A 235 -20.66 -21.92 -3.14
CA ALA A 235 -19.89 -22.87 -2.35
C ALA A 235 -19.32 -22.26 -1.06
N GLU A 236 -18.67 -21.09 -1.14
CA GLU A 236 -18.10 -20.41 0.04
C GLU A 236 -19.18 -19.93 1.03
N THR A 237 -20.42 -19.75 0.57
CA THR A 237 -21.56 -19.39 1.42
C THR A 237 -22.31 -20.58 2.01
N GLY A 238 -21.92 -21.81 1.69
CA GLY A 238 -22.54 -23.04 2.20
C GLY A 238 -24.00 -23.17 1.77
N ASP A 239 -24.28 -22.86 0.50
CA ASP A 239 -25.61 -22.92 -0.11
C ASP A 239 -26.68 -22.01 0.55
N ASP A 240 -26.26 -20.96 1.28
CA ASP A 240 -27.15 -19.97 1.89
C ASP A 240 -27.50 -18.85 0.87
N PRO A 241 -28.76 -18.76 0.39
CA PRO A 241 -29.14 -17.78 -0.63
C PRO A 241 -28.98 -16.33 -0.18
N ARG A 242 -29.19 -16.04 1.11
CA ARG A 242 -29.06 -14.69 1.66
C ARG A 242 -27.60 -14.28 1.68
N LYS A 243 -26.72 -15.16 2.16
CA LYS A 243 -25.27 -14.89 2.18
C LYS A 243 -24.70 -14.78 0.77
N PHE A 244 -25.14 -15.65 -0.14
CA PHE A 244 -24.80 -15.56 -1.55
C PHE A 244 -25.14 -14.17 -2.11
N ALA A 245 -26.40 -13.74 -1.97
CA ALA A 245 -26.87 -12.45 -2.46
C ALA A 245 -26.05 -11.28 -1.86
N MET A 246 -25.71 -11.38 -0.58
CA MET A 246 -24.94 -10.35 0.12
C MET A 246 -23.49 -10.29 -0.36
N VAL A 247 -22.77 -11.42 -0.41
CA VAL A 247 -21.39 -11.45 -0.91
C VAL A 247 -21.33 -10.99 -2.37
N LYS A 248 -22.26 -11.46 -3.22
CA LYS A 248 -22.35 -11.06 -4.63
C LYS A 248 -22.64 -9.56 -4.77
N ALA A 249 -23.52 -9.00 -3.94
CA ALA A 249 -23.79 -7.57 -3.92
C ALA A 249 -22.56 -6.73 -3.55
N PHE A 250 -21.83 -7.10 -2.49
CA PHE A 250 -20.61 -6.40 -2.09
C PHE A 250 -19.56 -6.45 -3.20
N MET A 251 -19.32 -7.63 -3.78
CA MET A 251 -18.40 -7.79 -4.91
C MET A 251 -18.80 -6.90 -6.10
N TRP A 252 -20.09 -6.88 -6.45
CA TRP A 252 -20.58 -6.06 -7.57
C TRP A 252 -20.37 -4.56 -7.33
N VAL A 253 -20.60 -4.09 -6.11
CA VAL A 253 -20.40 -2.67 -5.79
C VAL A 253 -18.93 -2.28 -5.83
N GLU A 254 -18.05 -3.14 -5.32
CA GLU A 254 -16.62 -2.89 -5.15
C GLU A 254 -15.81 -3.04 -6.46
N SER A 255 -16.01 -4.12 -7.21
CA SER A 255 -15.24 -4.41 -8.43
C SER A 255 -16.09 -4.62 -9.69
N GLY A 256 -17.39 -4.87 -9.53
CA GLY A 256 -18.23 -5.32 -10.65
C GLY A 256 -17.80 -6.67 -11.23
N GLY A 257 -17.17 -7.51 -10.40
CA GLY A 257 -16.70 -8.85 -10.78
C GLY A 257 -15.34 -8.86 -11.48
N GLN A 258 -14.64 -7.73 -11.54
CA GLN A 258 -13.31 -7.61 -12.14
C GLN A 258 -12.24 -8.15 -11.17
N GLN A 259 -11.57 -9.23 -11.58
CA GLN A 259 -10.55 -9.89 -10.77
C GLN A 259 -9.37 -8.97 -10.49
N PHE A 260 -8.99 -8.14 -11.47
CA PHE A 260 -7.85 -7.23 -11.41
C PHE A 260 -8.26 -5.79 -11.13
N ALA A 261 -9.43 -5.58 -10.50
CA ALA A 261 -9.84 -4.27 -10.05
C ALA A 261 -8.84 -3.69 -9.05
N VAL A 262 -8.47 -2.43 -9.24
CA VAL A 262 -7.60 -1.67 -8.32
C VAL A 262 -8.20 -0.30 -8.11
N SER A 263 -8.50 0.03 -6.85
CA SER A 263 -9.00 1.34 -6.46
C SER A 263 -7.91 2.40 -6.54
N THR A 264 -8.30 3.67 -6.53
CA THR A 264 -7.38 4.80 -6.43
C THR A 264 -6.53 4.80 -5.16
N THR A 265 -6.97 4.08 -4.11
CA THR A 265 -6.29 3.93 -2.83
C THR A 265 -5.48 2.63 -2.73
N GLY A 266 -5.37 1.85 -3.83
CA GLY A 266 -4.57 0.62 -3.87
C GLY A 266 -5.25 -0.59 -3.23
N CYS A 267 -6.56 -0.55 -3.04
CA CYS A 267 -7.35 -1.72 -2.68
C CYS A 267 -7.58 -2.55 -3.94
N SER A 268 -7.53 -3.88 -3.83
CA SER A 268 -7.33 -4.75 -4.99
C SER A 268 -8.17 -6.02 -4.93
N GLY A 269 -8.46 -6.59 -6.10
CA GLY A 269 -9.17 -7.86 -6.22
C GLY A 269 -10.69 -7.72 -6.32
N LEU A 270 -11.38 -8.86 -6.44
CA LEU A 270 -12.85 -8.93 -6.52
C LEU A 270 -13.55 -8.20 -5.37
N MET A 271 -13.01 -8.36 -4.16
CA MET A 271 -13.59 -7.80 -2.94
C MET A 271 -12.87 -6.51 -2.48
N GLN A 272 -11.99 -5.93 -3.32
CA GLN A 272 -11.28 -4.66 -3.06
C GLN A 272 -10.63 -4.57 -1.66
N PHE A 273 -9.85 -5.58 -1.28
CA PHE A 273 -9.10 -5.52 -0.01
C PHE A 273 -7.92 -4.56 -0.10
N CYS A 274 -7.83 -3.62 0.83
CA CYS A 274 -6.66 -2.76 0.99
C CYS A 274 -5.52 -3.54 1.67
N ALA A 275 -4.27 -3.23 1.32
CA ALA A 275 -3.11 -4.03 1.75
C ALA A 275 -2.99 -4.17 3.28
N GLY A 276 -3.31 -3.12 4.05
CA GLY A 276 -3.31 -3.17 5.52
C GLY A 276 -4.33 -4.17 6.08
N THR A 277 -5.55 -4.16 5.54
CA THR A 277 -6.60 -5.10 5.93
C THR A 277 -6.24 -6.54 5.55
N ALA A 278 -5.76 -6.76 4.31
CA ALA A 278 -5.40 -8.09 3.83
C ALA A 278 -4.26 -8.75 4.63
N ARG A 279 -3.32 -7.95 5.16
CA ARG A 279 -2.23 -8.43 6.03
C ARG A 279 -2.65 -8.66 7.48
N GLY A 280 -3.82 -8.15 7.89
CA GLY A 280 -4.34 -8.29 9.24
C GLY A 280 -5.09 -9.61 9.46
N ASN A 281 -5.22 -10.03 10.71
CA ASN A 281 -6.08 -11.16 11.06
C ASN A 281 -7.57 -10.77 10.92
N PRO A 282 -8.45 -11.70 10.50
CA PRO A 282 -8.17 -13.09 10.13
C PRO A 282 -7.71 -13.27 8.67
N TYR A 283 -7.74 -12.21 7.85
CA TYR A 283 -7.52 -12.28 6.40
C TYR A 283 -6.13 -12.75 5.99
N ARG A 284 -5.12 -12.50 6.83
CA ARG A 284 -3.76 -13.03 6.65
C ARG A 284 -3.73 -14.55 6.48
N ASN A 285 -4.64 -15.28 7.15
CA ASN A 285 -4.72 -16.74 7.02
C ASN A 285 -5.33 -17.18 5.68
N VAL A 286 -6.08 -16.30 5.02
CA VAL A 286 -6.66 -16.56 3.69
C VAL A 286 -5.68 -16.14 2.60
N PHE A 287 -5.12 -14.93 2.70
CA PHE A 287 -4.23 -14.39 1.68
C PHE A 287 -2.79 -14.90 1.78
N GLY A 288 -2.37 -15.43 2.93
CA GLY A 288 -1.00 -15.88 3.15
C GLY A 288 -0.05 -14.77 3.59
N THR A 289 0.96 -15.14 4.37
CA THR A 289 2.01 -14.21 4.83
C THR A 289 2.98 -13.93 3.69
N GLY A 290 3.31 -12.66 3.45
CA GLY A 290 4.25 -12.26 2.40
C GLY A 290 3.68 -12.22 0.98
N GLN A 291 2.39 -12.52 0.79
CA GLN A 291 1.76 -12.57 -0.53
C GLN A 291 0.95 -11.30 -0.88
N ILE A 292 1.05 -10.24 -0.06
CA ILE A 292 0.36 -8.96 -0.27
C ILE A 292 1.37 -7.87 -0.63
N TYR A 293 1.29 -7.37 -1.87
CA TYR A 293 2.17 -6.35 -2.42
C TYR A 293 1.47 -4.99 -2.43
N VAL A 294 2.23 -3.92 -2.64
CA VAL A 294 1.67 -2.58 -2.82
C VAL A 294 1.75 -2.25 -4.30
N CYS A 295 0.64 -1.80 -4.89
CA CYS A 295 0.63 -1.35 -6.27
C CYS A 295 1.54 -0.13 -6.43
N LYS A 296 2.42 -0.17 -7.43
CA LYS A 296 3.37 0.88 -7.82
C LYS A 296 2.68 1.99 -8.62
N CYS A 297 1.66 2.61 -8.04
CA CYS A 297 0.95 3.71 -8.68
C CYS A 297 1.63 5.04 -8.35
N GLU A 298 2.04 5.80 -9.37
CA GLU A 298 2.46 7.20 -9.22
C GLU A 298 1.21 8.09 -9.08
N GLY A 299 0.62 8.15 -7.88
CA GLY A 299 -0.63 8.88 -7.62
C GLY A 299 -1.88 7.99 -7.70
N GLN A 300 -2.95 8.46 -8.36
CA GLN A 300 -4.17 7.65 -8.51
C GLN A 300 -3.88 6.42 -9.37
N CYS A 301 -4.10 5.21 -8.83
CA CYS A 301 -4.05 3.99 -9.62
C CYS A 301 -5.07 4.06 -10.76
N ARG A 302 -4.58 4.18 -12.00
CA ARG A 302 -5.39 4.17 -13.21
C ARG A 302 -4.89 3.06 -14.12
N ILE A 303 -5.70 2.02 -14.26
CA ILE A 303 -5.44 0.93 -15.20
C ILE A 303 -6.16 1.27 -16.50
N GLY A 304 -5.41 1.36 -17.60
CA GLY A 304 -5.95 1.58 -18.93
C GLY A 304 -7.03 0.55 -19.28
N ALA A 305 -8.08 0.97 -19.98
CA ALA A 305 -9.21 0.09 -20.33
C ALA A 305 -8.77 -1.12 -21.17
N GLU A 306 -7.71 -0.98 -21.96
CA GLU A 306 -7.11 -2.08 -22.72
C GLU A 306 -6.38 -3.07 -21.81
N THR A 307 -5.43 -2.62 -20.99
CA THR A 307 -4.74 -3.43 -19.98
C THR A 307 -5.74 -4.21 -19.13
N ARG A 308 -6.82 -3.55 -18.67
CA ARG A 308 -7.87 -4.20 -17.89
C ARG A 308 -8.58 -5.29 -18.67
N ARG A 309 -9.02 -5.02 -19.90
CA ARG A 309 -9.69 -6.04 -20.75
C ARG A 309 -8.78 -7.24 -21.01
N SER A 310 -7.49 -7.01 -21.26
CA SER A 310 -6.51 -8.07 -21.46
C SER A 310 -6.33 -8.93 -20.22
N LEU A 311 -6.23 -8.31 -19.04
CA LEU A 311 -6.11 -9.03 -17.77
C LEU A 311 -7.38 -9.85 -17.45
N GLU A 312 -8.56 -9.29 -17.69
CA GLU A 312 -9.83 -9.96 -17.43
C GLU A 312 -10.18 -11.04 -18.47
N SER A 313 -9.42 -11.16 -19.57
CA SER A 313 -9.72 -12.09 -20.67
C SER A 313 -9.55 -13.56 -20.30
N GLY A 314 -8.83 -13.86 -19.21
CA GLY A 314 -8.42 -15.23 -18.87
C GLY A 314 -7.26 -15.78 -19.71
N ARG A 315 -6.79 -15.04 -20.72
CA ARG A 315 -5.74 -15.50 -21.64
C ARG A 315 -4.35 -15.11 -21.13
N LEU A 316 -3.54 -16.10 -20.74
CA LEU A 316 -2.20 -15.89 -20.16
C LEU A 316 -1.32 -14.96 -20.99
N GLU A 317 -1.38 -15.07 -22.32
CA GLU A 317 -0.65 -14.21 -23.26
C GLU A 317 -1.06 -12.72 -23.19
N GLN A 318 -2.36 -12.46 -23.09
CA GLN A 318 -2.86 -11.09 -22.95
C GLN A 318 -2.51 -10.50 -21.58
N ILE A 319 -2.49 -11.35 -20.56
CA ILE A 319 -2.08 -10.98 -19.21
C ILE A 319 -0.59 -10.66 -19.17
N SER A 320 0.26 -11.53 -19.73
CA SER A 320 1.71 -11.37 -19.72
C SER A 320 2.13 -10.12 -20.50
N SER A 321 1.57 -9.90 -21.69
CA SER A 321 1.84 -8.73 -22.53
C SER A 321 1.45 -7.40 -21.90
N ARG A 322 0.52 -7.41 -20.93
CA ARG A 322 0.05 -6.22 -20.22
C ARG A 322 0.47 -6.15 -18.77
N SER A 323 1.17 -7.16 -18.25
CA SER A 323 1.68 -7.21 -16.88
C SER A 323 2.57 -6.01 -16.54
N ALA A 324 3.44 -5.58 -17.46
CA ALA A 324 4.30 -4.41 -17.28
C ALA A 324 3.50 -3.08 -17.23
N ALA A 325 2.33 -3.02 -17.87
CA ALA A 325 1.44 -1.87 -17.84
C ALA A 325 0.46 -1.91 -16.65
N PHE A 326 0.41 -3.03 -15.93
CA PHE A 326 -0.38 -3.17 -14.72
C PHE A 326 0.45 -2.69 -13.52
N PRO A 327 -0.06 -1.76 -12.70
CA PRO A 327 0.75 -1.17 -11.64
C PRO A 327 0.98 -2.08 -10.44
N CYS A 328 0.35 -3.26 -10.38
CA CYS A 328 0.45 -4.17 -9.25
C CYS A 328 1.18 -5.46 -9.62
N GLU A 329 1.75 -6.14 -8.63
CA GLU A 329 2.28 -7.49 -8.82
C GLU A 329 1.11 -8.46 -9.04
N LEU A 330 1.08 -9.17 -10.17
CA LEU A 330 0.00 -10.12 -10.49
C LEU A 330 -0.06 -11.30 -9.52
N THR A 331 1.06 -11.57 -8.83
CA THR A 331 1.17 -12.59 -7.78
C THR A 331 0.60 -12.14 -6.43
N ASP A 332 0.03 -10.93 -6.33
CA ASP A 332 -0.67 -10.48 -5.14
C ASP A 332 -1.90 -11.36 -4.87
N ALA A 333 -1.94 -11.97 -3.69
CA ALA A 333 -2.99 -12.92 -3.34
C ALA A 333 -4.39 -12.30 -3.32
N ARG A 334 -4.53 -10.97 -3.31
CA ARG A 334 -5.84 -10.30 -3.45
C ARG A 334 -6.44 -10.48 -4.84
N PHE A 335 -5.61 -10.69 -5.86
CA PHE A 335 -6.08 -11.00 -7.22
C PHE A 335 -6.50 -12.46 -7.37
N ASN A 336 -6.15 -13.34 -6.42
CA ASN A 336 -6.71 -14.68 -6.38
C ASN A 336 -8.19 -14.62 -6.04
N ALA A 337 -9.02 -14.95 -7.03
CA ALA A 337 -10.47 -14.82 -6.94
C ALA A 337 -11.04 -15.59 -5.76
N ILE A 338 -10.64 -16.85 -5.58
CA ILE A 338 -11.12 -17.71 -4.50
C ILE A 338 -10.71 -17.16 -3.14
N LYS A 339 -9.44 -16.77 -2.97
CA LYS A 339 -8.97 -16.12 -1.72
C LYS A 339 -9.71 -14.80 -1.46
N SER A 340 -9.95 -14.00 -2.50
CA SER A 340 -10.67 -12.73 -2.41
C SER A 340 -12.13 -12.94 -1.98
N ILE A 341 -12.83 -13.92 -2.57
CA ILE A 341 -14.20 -14.31 -2.23
C ILE A 341 -14.27 -14.82 -0.79
N ARG A 342 -13.39 -15.76 -0.41
CA ARG A 342 -13.34 -16.31 0.95
C ARG A 342 -13.07 -15.23 2.00
N ALA A 343 -12.08 -14.36 1.77
CA ALA A 343 -11.80 -13.24 2.67
C ALA A 343 -12.97 -12.25 2.73
N GLY A 344 -13.59 -11.96 1.59
CA GLY A 344 -14.76 -11.10 1.49
C GLY A 344 -15.95 -11.65 2.26
N LYS A 345 -16.26 -12.94 2.10
CA LYS A 345 -17.29 -13.67 2.86
C LYS A 345 -17.03 -13.60 4.35
N LEU A 346 -15.81 -13.87 4.81
CA LEU A 346 -15.45 -13.75 6.23
C LEU A 346 -15.66 -12.32 6.76
N TYR A 347 -15.34 -11.29 5.96
CA TYR A 347 -15.55 -9.92 6.38
C TYR A 347 -17.05 -9.58 6.44
N VAL A 348 -17.81 -9.97 5.42
CA VAL A 348 -19.25 -9.76 5.35
C VAL A 348 -19.97 -10.46 6.50
N ASP A 349 -19.64 -11.72 6.82
CA ASP A 349 -20.20 -12.45 7.95
C ASP A 349 -19.96 -11.72 9.28
N ARG A 350 -18.74 -11.22 9.51
CA ARG A 350 -18.41 -10.45 10.72
C ARG A 350 -19.23 -9.17 10.81
N LEU A 351 -19.46 -8.50 9.69
CA LEU A 351 -20.27 -7.28 9.64
C LEU A 351 -21.75 -7.60 9.84
N ASP A 352 -22.24 -8.72 9.29
CA ASP A 352 -23.62 -9.21 9.49
C ASP A 352 -23.88 -9.45 10.98
N GLU A 353 -22.98 -10.16 11.66
CA GLU A 353 -23.04 -10.41 13.10
C GLU A 353 -22.98 -9.10 13.90
N ALA A 354 -22.05 -8.19 13.55
CA ALA A 354 -21.85 -6.94 14.27
C ALA A 354 -23.05 -5.97 14.16
N TYR A 355 -23.80 -6.02 13.07
CA TYR A 355 -24.86 -5.06 12.75
C TYR A 355 -26.24 -5.69 12.56
N GLY A 356 -26.42 -6.95 12.97
CA GLY A 356 -27.69 -7.66 12.90
C GLY A 356 -28.29 -7.74 11.49
N GLY A 357 -27.44 -7.82 10.47
CA GLY A 357 -27.86 -7.84 9.07
C GLY A 357 -28.33 -6.51 8.48
N ASN A 358 -28.09 -5.37 9.14
CA ASN A 358 -28.35 -4.07 8.54
C ASN A 358 -27.39 -3.80 7.37
N LEU A 359 -27.88 -3.99 6.15
CA LEU A 359 -27.08 -3.90 4.92
C LEU A 359 -26.30 -2.58 4.79
N PHE A 360 -26.90 -1.46 5.19
CA PHE A 360 -26.26 -0.14 5.10
C PHE A 360 -25.11 0.00 6.09
N LEU A 361 -25.30 -0.38 7.36
CA LEU A 361 -24.24 -0.35 8.37
C LEU A 361 -23.12 -1.32 8.02
N MET A 362 -23.46 -2.50 7.52
CA MET A 362 -22.48 -3.46 7.01
C MET A 362 -21.63 -2.84 5.90
N TYR A 363 -22.26 -2.23 4.89
CA TYR A 363 -21.52 -1.63 3.78
C TYR A 363 -20.71 -0.40 4.22
N ILE A 364 -21.21 0.43 5.15
CA ILE A 364 -20.43 1.50 5.78
C ILE A 364 -19.18 0.92 6.46
N GLY A 365 -19.34 -0.17 7.22
CA GLY A 365 -18.25 -0.83 7.93
C GLY A 365 -17.22 -1.41 6.97
N TYR A 366 -17.67 -1.98 5.86
CA TYR A 366 -16.81 -2.51 4.81
C TYR A 366 -16.00 -1.41 4.11
N ASN A 367 -16.68 -0.36 3.67
CA ASN A 367 -16.10 0.68 2.81
C ASN A 367 -15.34 1.78 3.58
N SER A 368 -15.87 2.19 4.73
CA SER A 368 -15.34 3.31 5.55
C SER A 368 -14.75 2.84 6.89
N GLY A 369 -14.78 1.54 7.16
CA GLY A 369 -14.20 0.92 8.35
C GLY A 369 -15.23 0.65 9.46
N PRO A 370 -15.08 -0.46 10.23
CA PRO A 370 -16.04 -0.83 11.28
C PRO A 370 -16.16 0.21 12.40
N ALA A 371 -15.12 1.01 12.64
CA ALA A 371 -15.16 2.08 13.63
C ALA A 371 -16.23 3.14 13.30
N VAL A 372 -16.36 3.51 12.01
CA VAL A 372 -17.38 4.47 11.55
C VAL A 372 -18.77 3.87 11.69
N ALA A 373 -18.97 2.64 11.21
CA ALA A 373 -20.26 1.96 11.33
C ALA A 373 -20.67 1.74 12.79
N ASN A 374 -19.75 1.35 13.67
CA ASN A 374 -20.00 1.22 15.11
C ASN A 374 -20.42 2.55 15.76
N ALA A 375 -19.77 3.66 15.38
CA ALA A 375 -20.13 4.97 15.90
C ALA A 375 -21.55 5.38 15.50
N VAL A 376 -21.95 5.11 14.26
CA VAL A 376 -23.34 5.32 13.80
C VAL A 376 -24.30 4.38 14.54
N TYR A 377 -24.00 3.08 14.57
CA TYR A 377 -24.85 2.07 15.19
C TYR A 377 -25.11 2.33 16.68
N ASN A 378 -24.10 2.78 17.44
CA ASN A 378 -24.27 3.15 18.84
C ASN A 378 -25.13 4.42 19.01
N LYS A 379 -25.01 5.43 18.14
CA LYS A 379 -25.87 6.62 18.17
C LYS A 379 -27.33 6.29 17.89
N LEU A 380 -27.58 5.25 17.10
CA LEU A 380 -28.91 4.70 16.80
C LEU A 380 -29.44 3.76 17.88
N GLY A 381 -28.78 3.67 19.06
CA GLY A 381 -29.19 2.75 20.12
C GLY A 381 -29.05 1.27 19.73
N ARG A 382 -28.15 0.96 18.80
CA ARG A 382 -27.96 -0.38 18.22
C ARG A 382 -29.20 -0.95 17.52
N ASN A 383 -30.01 -0.09 16.92
CA ASN A 383 -31.15 -0.51 16.11
C ASN A 383 -30.70 -1.14 14.77
N ALA A 384 -30.81 -2.46 14.64
CA ALA A 384 -30.51 -3.17 13.39
C ALA A 384 -31.54 -2.89 12.28
N ALA A 385 -32.73 -2.40 12.62
CA ALA A 385 -33.76 -2.00 11.66
C ALA A 385 -33.63 -0.53 11.22
N ALA A 386 -32.54 0.16 11.58
CA ALA A 386 -32.34 1.56 11.22
C ALA A 386 -32.36 1.77 9.70
N THR A 387 -33.13 2.76 9.28
CA THR A 387 -33.29 3.20 7.89
C THR A 387 -32.08 4.01 7.42
N LEU A 388 -31.98 4.19 6.09
CA LEU A 388 -30.93 5.01 5.49
C LEU A 388 -30.97 6.46 5.98
N ASP A 389 -32.16 7.02 6.21
CA ASP A 389 -32.33 8.41 6.68
C ASP A 389 -31.85 8.60 8.13
N GLU A 390 -32.16 7.64 9.00
CA GLU A 390 -31.66 7.61 10.38
C GLU A 390 -30.12 7.48 10.42
N ILE A 391 -29.56 6.59 9.59
CA ILE A 391 -28.11 6.41 9.43
C ILE A 391 -27.45 7.70 8.94
N ASN A 392 -28.03 8.36 7.94
CA ASN A 392 -27.48 9.58 7.34
C ASN A 392 -27.34 10.71 8.37
N THR A 393 -28.29 10.81 9.32
CA THR A 393 -28.30 11.82 10.38
C THR A 393 -27.04 11.78 11.26
N HIS A 394 -26.35 10.63 11.35
CA HIS A 394 -25.18 10.45 12.20
C HIS A 394 -23.87 10.21 11.45
N LEU A 395 -23.93 9.90 10.16
CA LEU A 395 -22.80 9.40 9.38
C LEU A 395 -21.65 10.41 9.27
N ALA A 396 -21.95 11.67 8.96
CA ALA A 396 -20.92 12.71 8.80
C ALA A 396 -20.13 12.94 10.10
N ASP A 397 -20.82 12.98 11.24
CA ASP A 397 -20.17 13.10 12.55
C ASP A 397 -19.33 11.88 12.89
N ALA A 398 -19.82 10.66 12.60
CA ALA A 398 -19.07 9.42 12.81
C ALA A 398 -17.80 9.35 11.94
N MET A 399 -17.82 9.97 10.76
CA MET A 399 -16.68 10.05 9.85
C MET A 399 -15.66 11.14 10.23
N ARG A 400 -16.05 12.17 10.98
CA ARG A 400 -15.20 13.33 11.29
C ARG A 400 -13.83 12.97 11.90
N PRO A 401 -13.70 11.99 12.83
CA PRO A 401 -12.39 11.59 13.36
C PRO A 401 -11.43 11.00 12.33
N HIS A 402 -11.96 10.44 11.23
CA HIS A 402 -11.17 9.74 10.21
C HIS A 402 -10.94 10.59 8.95
N TYR A 403 -11.90 11.45 8.61
CA TYR A 403 -11.93 12.21 7.36
C TYR A 403 -11.84 13.73 7.57
N GLY A 404 -11.83 14.22 8.82
CA GLY A 404 -11.72 15.63 9.15
C GLY A 404 -12.77 16.50 8.45
N ALA A 405 -12.32 17.61 7.82
CA ALA A 405 -13.17 18.53 7.09
C ALA A 405 -13.89 17.89 5.88
N GLY A 406 -13.35 16.80 5.32
CA GLY A 406 -13.95 16.08 4.21
C GLY A 406 -15.11 15.14 4.59
N SER A 407 -15.39 14.97 5.88
CA SER A 407 -16.37 14.03 6.40
C SER A 407 -17.78 14.21 5.82
N GLN A 408 -18.29 15.45 5.73
CA GLN A 408 -19.61 15.70 5.17
C GLN A 408 -19.69 15.31 3.69
N ALA A 409 -18.69 15.69 2.89
CA ALA A 409 -18.64 15.35 1.47
C ALA A 409 -18.56 13.83 1.27
N ARG A 410 -17.77 13.13 2.10
CA ARG A 410 -17.67 11.67 2.06
C ARG A 410 -18.98 10.98 2.46
N ALA A 411 -19.63 11.42 3.53
CA ALA A 411 -20.93 10.89 3.97
C ALA A 411 -21.99 11.06 2.88
N ASN A 412 -22.09 12.27 2.31
CA ASN A 412 -23.02 12.57 1.20
C ASN A 412 -22.75 11.69 -0.02
N SER A 413 -21.47 11.47 -0.37
CA SER A 413 -21.08 10.58 -1.46
C SER A 413 -21.52 9.14 -1.19
N LEU A 414 -21.37 8.65 0.04
CA LEU A 414 -21.74 7.28 0.40
C LEU A 414 -23.27 7.09 0.33
N VAL A 415 -24.02 7.98 0.96
CA VAL A 415 -25.50 7.95 1.04
C VAL A 415 -26.14 8.11 -0.33
N ARG A 416 -25.61 8.98 -1.19
CA ARG A 416 -26.22 9.22 -2.50
C ARG A 416 -25.87 8.16 -3.54
N THR A 417 -24.67 7.59 -3.47
CA THR A 417 -24.12 6.78 -4.56
C THR A 417 -23.94 5.32 -4.19
N HIS A 418 -23.39 5.02 -3.00
CA HIS A 418 -22.99 3.65 -2.68
C HIS A 418 -24.07 2.88 -1.94
N LEU A 419 -24.75 3.49 -0.95
CA LEU A 419 -25.77 2.80 -0.15
C LEU A 419 -27.01 2.37 -0.96
N PRO A 420 -27.56 3.20 -1.86
CA PRO A 420 -28.63 2.75 -2.76
C PRO A 420 -28.15 1.70 -3.77
N LYS A 421 -26.87 1.78 -4.17
CA LYS A 421 -26.25 0.84 -5.12
C LYS A 421 -26.13 -0.56 -4.51
N ILE A 422 -25.71 -0.67 -3.25
CA ILE A 422 -25.61 -1.98 -2.57
C ILE A 422 -26.98 -2.60 -2.30
N GLU A 423 -27.97 -1.80 -1.89
CA GLU A 423 -29.34 -2.26 -1.69
C GLU A 423 -29.95 -2.82 -2.98
N LYS A 424 -29.84 -2.06 -4.08
CA LYS A 424 -30.32 -2.51 -5.39
C LYS A 424 -29.65 -3.83 -5.82
N ALA A 425 -28.35 -3.96 -5.60
CA ALA A 425 -27.62 -5.18 -5.94
C ALA A 425 -28.09 -6.37 -5.09
N TYR A 426 -28.18 -6.19 -3.77
CA TYR A 426 -28.66 -7.22 -2.85
C TYR A 426 -30.06 -7.70 -3.20
N LEU A 427 -31.02 -6.78 -3.38
CA LEU A 427 -32.40 -7.12 -3.76
C LEU A 427 -32.46 -7.84 -5.11
N GLY A 428 -31.58 -7.48 -6.06
CA GLY A 428 -31.49 -8.15 -7.36
C GLY A 428 -31.01 -9.60 -7.27
N TYR A 429 -30.06 -9.90 -6.38
CA TYR A 429 -29.51 -11.24 -6.19
C TYR A 429 -30.26 -12.08 -5.15
N ALA A 430 -31.04 -11.46 -4.26
CA ALA A 430 -31.85 -12.14 -3.26
C ALA A 430 -33.16 -12.72 -3.83
N GLN A 431 -33.54 -12.33 -5.05
CA GLN A 431 -34.64 -13.00 -5.76
C GLN A 431 -34.24 -14.44 -6.03
N PRO A 432 -35.16 -15.42 -5.87
CA PRO A 432 -34.86 -16.82 -6.16
C PRO A 432 -34.29 -16.91 -7.58
N LEU A 433 -33.08 -17.46 -7.68
CA LEU A 433 -32.48 -17.73 -8.97
C LEU A 433 -33.41 -18.74 -9.66
N ASN A 434 -34.05 -18.32 -10.76
CA ASN A 434 -34.65 -19.26 -11.70
C ASN A 434 -33.49 -19.97 -12.41
N ILE A 435 -32.82 -20.89 -11.72
CA ILE A 435 -31.82 -21.80 -12.30
C ILE A 435 -32.56 -22.95 -12.97
#